data_AF-A0A820FJW3-F1
#
_entry.id   AF-A0A820FJW3-F1
#
_cell.length_a   1.000
_cell.length_b   1.000
_cell.length_c   1.000
_cell.angle_alpha   90.00
_cell.angle_beta   90.00
_cell.angle_gamma   90.00
#
_symmetry.space_group_name_H-M   'P 1'
#
loop_
_entity.id
_entity.type
_entity.pdbx_description
1 polymer ?
#
loop_
_entity_poly.entity_id
_entity_poly.type
_entity_poly.pdbx_seq_one_letter_code
_entity_poly.pdbx_strand_id
1 'polypeptide(L)'
;MLTFKKTYDRYNFIHVPLGNSIVDQFRSSISDKKNDIHAKLMSSYPQISDWCYYIMFLSTLFIAFIFCHLTDSLPWKGVLFSIILTLIFTLPSGIITATTNMTLTTTIAGDFLCAILLPGNPIGFLTFRTYTNTCLNQIIIYLTNLKIGHYMKIPPRIMFPAFILSAIISSIVHYLVGIYLLYDVPNICTPKNHSWRCLHVENTYTASIIFGVAGLFKPGSRYFPILLAFPIGFILPMVSWYLWRKYPNTKWLALINFPILLLSTTNLPPAPTVTFPSWFLVGFIFNFILYRHASNWWQKYAYIFSAA
;
A
#
# COMPACT_ATOMS: atom_id res chain seq x y z
N MET A 1 1.76 -18.45 28.37
CA MET A 1 1.31 -17.15 28.95
C MET A 1 2.12 -15.96 28.44
N LEU A 2 3.44 -16.09 28.22
CA LEU A 2 4.30 -15.05 27.61
C LEU A 2 3.94 -14.71 26.14
N THR A 3 3.37 -15.66 25.40
CA THR A 3 2.88 -15.45 24.03
C THR A 3 1.66 -14.54 23.94
N PHE A 4 0.79 -14.56 24.97
CA PHE A 4 -0.44 -13.76 25.02
C PHE A 4 -0.17 -12.30 25.39
N LYS A 5 0.79 -12.03 26.28
CA LYS A 5 1.20 -10.66 26.65
C LYS A 5 1.86 -9.94 25.46
N LYS A 6 2.68 -10.66 24.68
CA LYS A 6 3.27 -10.17 23.42
C LYS A 6 2.27 -9.97 22.27
N THR A 7 1.08 -10.57 22.36
CA THR A 7 -0.04 -10.27 21.44
C THR A 7 -0.84 -9.08 21.95
N TYR A 8 -1.07 -8.98 23.27
CA TYR A 8 -1.77 -7.86 23.90
C TYR A 8 -1.07 -6.51 23.66
N ASP A 9 0.26 -6.45 23.82
CA ASP A 9 1.05 -5.25 23.48
C ASP A 9 1.06 -4.95 21.97
N ARG A 10 0.75 -5.94 21.12
CA ARG A 10 0.63 -5.79 19.66
C ARG A 10 -0.70 -5.14 19.26
N TYR A 11 -1.77 -5.34 20.03
CA TYR A 11 -3.08 -4.71 19.80
C TYR A 11 -3.13 -3.24 20.25
N ASN A 12 -2.26 -2.82 21.19
CA ASN A 12 -2.07 -1.40 21.53
C ASN A 12 -1.67 -0.53 20.31
N PHE A 13 -1.15 -1.16 19.26
CA PHE A 13 -0.65 -0.47 18.08
C PHE A 13 -1.77 0.02 17.15
N ILE A 14 -2.93 -0.65 17.13
CA ILE A 14 -3.94 -0.47 16.07
C ILE A 14 -4.97 0.60 16.46
N HIS A 15 -5.15 0.85 17.75
CA HIS A 15 -6.11 1.83 18.25
C HIS A 15 -5.50 3.18 18.63
N VAL A 16 -4.18 3.31 18.80
CA VAL A 16 -3.60 4.55 19.33
C VAL A 16 -3.26 5.51 18.20
N PRO A 17 -4.01 6.62 17.99
CA PRO A 17 -3.40 7.78 17.41
C PRO A 17 -2.44 8.38 18.46
N LEU A 18 -1.37 9.02 17.99
CA LEU A 18 -0.38 9.79 18.75
C LEU A 18 0.91 9.08 19.17
N GLY A 19 1.90 9.16 18.28
CA GLY A 19 3.19 9.81 18.55
C GLY A 19 4.13 9.08 19.50
N ASN A 20 3.80 8.98 20.78
CA ASN A 20 4.73 8.51 21.81
C ASN A 20 5.04 7.02 21.65
N SER A 21 4.07 6.16 21.32
CA SER A 21 4.37 4.73 21.09
C SER A 21 5.25 4.51 19.85
N ILE A 22 5.04 5.29 18.78
CA ILE A 22 5.85 5.23 17.56
C ILE A 22 7.25 5.74 17.85
N VAL A 23 7.38 6.83 18.61
CA VAL A 23 8.68 7.42 19.01
C VAL A 23 9.42 6.48 19.95
N ASP A 24 8.74 5.87 20.91
CA ASP A 24 9.32 4.90 21.85
C ASP A 24 9.76 3.65 21.12
N GLN A 25 9.01 3.20 20.12
CA GLN A 25 9.35 2.04 19.30
C GLN A 25 10.45 2.36 18.26
N PHE A 26 10.50 3.59 17.75
CA PHE A 26 11.62 4.08 16.97
C PHE A 26 12.89 4.13 17.83
N ARG A 27 12.81 4.68 19.04
CA ARG A 27 13.90 4.67 20.03
C ARG A 27 14.30 3.25 20.43
N SER A 28 13.34 2.35 20.65
CA SER A 28 13.62 0.96 21.00
C SER A 28 14.26 0.23 19.82
N SER A 29 13.83 0.47 18.58
CA SER A 29 14.45 -0.14 17.39
C SER A 29 15.91 0.26 17.20
N ILE A 30 16.28 1.47 17.63
CA ILE A 30 17.66 1.96 17.64
C ILE A 30 18.46 1.31 18.76
N SER A 31 17.87 1.14 19.95
CA SER A 31 18.50 0.51 21.12
C SER A 31 18.67 -1.01 20.95
N ASP A 32 17.63 -1.71 20.47
CA ASP A 32 17.57 -3.16 20.28
C ASP A 32 18.50 -3.66 19.16
N LYS A 33 19.00 -2.76 18.30
CA LYS A 33 20.03 -3.10 17.30
C LYS A 33 21.29 -3.69 17.94
N LYS A 34 21.56 -3.40 19.22
CA LYS A 34 22.66 -3.99 20.00
C LYS A 34 22.35 -5.39 20.57
N ASN A 35 21.07 -5.73 20.74
CA ASN A 35 20.63 -6.99 21.37
C ASN A 35 20.05 -8.02 20.37
N ASP A 36 19.72 -7.63 19.14
CA ASP A 36 19.24 -8.55 18.10
C ASP A 36 20.40 -9.38 17.50
N ILE A 37 20.28 -10.71 17.61
CA ILE A 37 21.23 -11.68 17.04
C ILE A 37 21.38 -11.49 15.53
N HIS A 38 20.29 -11.19 14.82
CA HIS A 38 20.35 -10.96 13.38
C HIS A 38 21.16 -9.72 13.04
N ALA A 39 20.98 -8.63 13.79
CA ALA A 39 21.74 -7.39 13.58
C ALA A 39 23.22 -7.58 13.88
N LYS A 40 23.57 -8.36 14.91
CA LYS A 40 24.95 -8.70 15.27
C LYS A 40 25.62 -9.58 14.21
N LEU A 41 24.90 -10.55 13.64
CA LEU A 41 25.40 -11.34 12.51
C LEU A 41 25.56 -10.47 11.26
N MET A 42 24.66 -9.50 11.06
CA MET A 42 24.70 -8.61 9.90
C MET A 42 25.79 -7.55 9.97
N SER A 43 26.29 -7.19 11.17
CA SER A 43 27.33 -6.16 11.33
C SER A 43 28.68 -6.56 10.72
N SER A 44 28.89 -7.84 10.43
CA SER A 44 30.07 -8.30 9.68
C SER A 44 30.05 -7.88 8.22
N TYR A 45 28.88 -7.55 7.66
CA TYR A 45 28.77 -7.14 6.27
C TYR A 45 28.89 -5.62 6.16
N PRO A 46 29.72 -5.13 5.21
CA PRO A 46 29.86 -3.71 5.03
C PRO A 46 28.57 -3.11 4.46
N GLN A 47 28.13 -2.01 5.06
CA GLN A 47 26.97 -1.27 4.58
C GLN A 47 27.28 -0.59 3.24
N ILE A 48 26.24 -0.29 2.48
CA ILE A 48 26.35 0.53 1.28
C ILE A 48 26.45 2.00 1.70
N SER A 49 27.16 2.80 0.90
CA SER A 49 27.25 4.24 1.14
C SER A 49 25.89 4.89 0.92
N ASP A 50 25.49 5.79 1.82
CA ASP A 50 24.22 6.54 1.71
C ASP A 50 24.16 7.36 0.41
N TRP A 51 25.32 7.79 -0.10
CA TRP A 51 25.45 8.50 -1.37
C TRP A 51 24.88 7.72 -2.57
N CYS A 52 24.96 6.38 -2.57
CA CYS A 52 24.37 5.58 -3.65
C CYS A 52 22.85 5.77 -3.73
N TYR A 53 22.17 5.91 -2.59
CA TYR A 53 20.74 6.19 -2.54
C TYR A 53 20.42 7.61 -2.99
N TYR A 54 21.20 8.60 -2.53
CA TYR A 54 21.01 9.99 -2.95
C TYR A 54 21.22 10.19 -4.45
N ILE A 55 22.27 9.57 -5.02
CA ILE A 55 22.55 9.62 -6.46
C ILE A 55 21.41 8.98 -7.25
N MET A 56 20.91 7.82 -6.81
CA MET A 56 19.78 7.14 -7.45
C MET A 56 18.48 7.95 -7.37
N PHE A 57 18.22 8.59 -6.23
CA PHE A 57 17.06 9.46 -6.06
C PHE A 57 17.14 10.69 -6.96
N LEU A 58 18.29 11.38 -6.98
CA LEU A 58 18.50 12.56 -7.82
C LEU A 58 18.46 12.23 -9.31
N SER A 59 19.04 11.10 -9.73
CA SER A 59 19.04 10.70 -11.14
C SER A 59 17.64 10.35 -11.63
N THR A 60 16.87 9.57 -10.86
CA THR A 60 15.49 9.22 -11.22
C THR A 60 14.55 10.43 -11.18
N LEU A 61 14.75 11.35 -10.24
CA LEU A 61 14.04 12.62 -10.17
C LEU A 61 14.33 13.52 -11.39
N PHE A 62 15.58 13.59 -11.83
CA PHE A 62 15.94 14.34 -13.04
C PHE A 62 15.31 13.74 -14.30
N ILE A 63 15.32 12.42 -14.43
CA ILE A 63 14.65 11.69 -15.53
C ILE A 63 13.13 11.97 -15.50
N ALA A 64 12.50 11.95 -14.33
CA ALA A 64 11.09 12.25 -14.17
C ALA A 64 10.74 13.69 -14.63
N PHE A 65 11.59 14.67 -14.29
CA PHE A 65 11.40 16.05 -14.74
C PHE A 65 11.52 16.19 -16.26
N ILE A 66 12.56 15.59 -16.87
CA ILE A 66 12.74 15.63 -18.33
C ILE A 66 11.53 15.02 -19.02
N PHE A 67 11.07 13.86 -18.56
CA PHE A 67 9.96 13.16 -19.19
C PHE A 67 8.64 13.93 -19.08
N CYS A 68 8.36 14.50 -17.90
CA CYS A 68 7.15 15.32 -17.69
C CYS A 68 7.19 16.62 -18.50
N HIS A 69 8.37 17.21 -18.70
CA HIS A 69 8.54 18.40 -19.52
C HIS A 69 8.39 18.11 -21.02
N LEU A 70 8.95 17.00 -21.51
CA LEU A 70 8.86 16.63 -22.93
C LEU A 70 7.45 16.26 -23.38
N THR A 71 6.64 15.72 -22.48
CA THR A 71 5.30 15.19 -22.80
C THR A 71 4.18 16.18 -22.42
N ASP A 72 4.51 17.32 -21.80
CA ASP A 72 3.57 18.29 -21.21
C ASP A 72 2.48 17.64 -20.32
N SER A 73 2.77 16.47 -19.75
CA SER A 73 1.81 15.69 -18.96
C SER A 73 1.50 16.37 -17.63
N LEU A 74 2.56 16.77 -16.92
CA LEU A 74 2.48 17.24 -15.53
C LEU A 74 3.47 18.42 -15.34
N PRO A 75 3.04 19.55 -14.75
CA PRO A 75 3.98 20.63 -14.43
C PRO A 75 4.97 20.17 -13.36
N TRP A 76 6.18 20.74 -13.38
CA TRP A 76 7.26 20.40 -12.45
C TRP A 76 6.85 20.46 -10.97
N LYS A 77 5.96 21.40 -10.60
CA LYS A 77 5.39 21.52 -9.24
C LYS A 77 4.63 20.26 -8.83
N GLY A 78 3.89 19.65 -9.77
CA GLY A 78 3.14 18.42 -9.54
C GLY A 78 4.05 17.23 -9.24
N VAL A 79 5.19 17.13 -9.92
CA VAL A 79 6.20 16.08 -9.69
C VAL A 79 6.80 16.17 -8.28
N LEU A 80 7.19 17.37 -7.84
CA LEU A 80 7.70 17.54 -6.46
C LEU A 80 6.65 17.20 -5.42
N PHE A 81 5.41 17.63 -5.67
CA PHE A 81 4.32 17.40 -4.75
C PHE A 81 3.96 15.91 -4.63
N SER A 82 3.99 15.14 -5.73
CA SER A 82 3.77 13.68 -5.68
C SER A 82 4.85 12.97 -4.85
N ILE A 83 6.11 13.39 -4.96
CA ILE A 83 7.22 12.82 -4.18
C ILE A 83 7.06 13.13 -2.68
N ILE A 84 6.78 14.38 -2.33
CA ILE A 84 6.56 14.79 -0.93
C ILE A 84 5.40 14.01 -0.32
N LEU A 85 4.29 13.90 -1.06
CA LEU A 85 3.13 13.13 -0.61
C LEU A 85 3.50 11.66 -0.38
N THR A 86 4.21 11.05 -1.33
CA THR A 86 4.66 9.66 -1.21
C THR A 86 5.53 9.47 0.02
N LEU A 87 6.46 10.38 0.30
CA LEU A 87 7.36 10.31 1.46
C LEU A 87 6.60 10.39 2.79
N ILE A 88 5.61 11.29 2.90
CA ILE A 88 4.76 11.44 4.09
C ILE A 88 3.96 10.15 4.33
N PHE A 89 3.37 9.57 3.28
CA PHE A 89 2.52 8.38 3.41
C PHE A 89 3.30 7.06 3.48
N THR A 90 4.57 7.03 3.08
CA THR A 90 5.40 5.82 3.13
C THR A 90 5.51 5.26 4.54
N LEU A 91 5.74 6.13 5.53
CA LEU A 91 5.93 5.71 6.93
C LEU A 91 4.66 5.06 7.54
N PRO A 92 3.47 5.70 7.53
CA PRO A 92 2.26 5.06 8.06
C PRO A 92 1.85 3.83 7.25
N SER A 93 2.00 3.86 5.92
CA SER A 93 1.70 2.70 5.07
C SER A 93 2.62 1.52 5.36
N GLY A 94 3.92 1.75 5.57
CA GLY A 94 4.88 0.70 5.92
C GLY A 94 4.60 0.08 7.29
N ILE A 95 4.23 0.90 8.27
CA ILE A 95 3.84 0.44 9.61
C ILE A 95 2.59 -0.44 9.55
N ILE A 96 1.56 -0.01 8.83
CA ILE A 96 0.31 -0.77 8.70
C ILE A 96 0.56 -2.07 7.93
N THR A 97 1.35 -2.02 6.86
CA THR A 97 1.72 -3.23 6.12
C THR A 97 2.51 -4.19 7.00
N ALA A 98 3.47 -3.72 7.80
CA ALA A 98 4.28 -4.57 8.67
C ALA A 98 3.48 -5.23 9.80
N THR A 99 2.37 -4.61 10.24
CA THR A 99 1.53 -5.14 11.34
C THR A 99 0.37 -6.00 10.85
N THR A 100 -0.22 -5.65 9.70
CA THR A 100 -1.44 -6.27 9.17
C THR A 100 -1.20 -7.16 7.96
N ASN A 101 0.00 -7.10 7.35
CA ASN A 101 0.31 -7.67 6.04
C ASN A 101 -0.60 -7.19 4.89
N MET A 102 -1.34 -6.10 5.08
CA MET A 102 -2.13 -5.46 4.02
C MET A 102 -1.47 -4.16 3.58
N THR A 103 -1.29 -4.00 2.27
CA THR A 103 -0.71 -2.77 1.70
C THR A 103 -1.76 -1.68 1.57
N LEU A 104 -1.49 -0.54 2.21
CA LEU A 104 -2.28 0.67 2.04
C LEU A 104 -2.02 1.28 0.66
N THR A 105 -3.02 1.28 -0.21
CA THR A 105 -2.96 2.04 -1.46
C THR A 105 -3.39 3.49 -1.19
N THR A 106 -2.50 4.46 -1.43
CA THR A 106 -2.75 5.90 -1.17
C THR A 106 -3.56 6.60 -2.26
N THR A 107 -4.22 5.84 -3.13
CA THR A 107 -4.90 6.34 -4.33
C THR A 107 -5.90 7.43 -4.00
N ILE A 108 -6.77 7.23 -3.03
CA ILE A 108 -7.93 8.13 -2.86
C ILE A 108 -7.51 9.53 -2.35
N ALA A 109 -6.57 9.61 -1.40
CA ALA A 109 -6.10 10.89 -0.89
C ALA A 109 -5.20 11.63 -1.90
N GLY A 110 -4.34 10.89 -2.61
CA GLY A 110 -3.50 11.46 -3.68
C GLY A 110 -4.31 11.94 -4.87
N ASP A 111 -5.31 11.17 -5.29
CA ASP A 111 -6.20 11.50 -6.41
C ASP A 111 -7.03 12.76 -6.09
N PHE A 112 -7.57 12.86 -4.88
CA PHE A 112 -8.33 14.04 -4.48
C PHE A 112 -7.46 15.30 -4.43
N LEU A 113 -6.25 15.18 -3.91
CA LEU A 113 -5.30 16.29 -3.82
C LEU A 113 -4.81 16.71 -5.22
N CYS A 114 -4.59 15.76 -6.11
CA CYS A 114 -4.31 16.02 -7.52
C CYS A 114 -5.47 16.74 -8.22
N ALA A 115 -6.72 16.33 -7.95
CA ALA A 115 -7.91 16.95 -8.53
C ALA A 115 -8.02 18.45 -8.20
N ILE A 116 -7.55 18.84 -7.01
CA ILE A 116 -7.51 20.26 -6.59
C ILE A 116 -6.35 20.99 -7.26
N LEU A 117 -5.19 20.36 -7.37
CA LEU A 117 -3.96 20.99 -7.90
C LEU A 117 -3.95 21.13 -9.42
N LEU A 118 -4.54 20.18 -10.14
CA LEU A 118 -4.48 20.05 -11.61
C LEU A 118 -5.87 19.84 -12.21
N PRO A 119 -6.78 20.82 -12.10
CA PRO A 119 -8.10 20.70 -12.69
C PRO A 119 -8.01 20.74 -14.23
N GLY A 120 -8.75 19.87 -14.89
CA GLY A 120 -8.93 19.86 -16.35
C GLY A 120 -7.90 19.05 -17.14
N ASN A 121 -6.89 18.44 -16.50
CA ASN A 121 -5.88 17.63 -17.21
C ASN A 121 -5.91 16.15 -16.77
N PRO A 122 -6.53 15.25 -17.55
CA PRO A 122 -6.62 13.83 -17.20
C PRO A 122 -5.28 13.09 -17.33
N ILE A 123 -4.40 13.51 -18.25
CA ILE A 123 -3.08 12.89 -18.45
C ILE A 123 -2.15 13.26 -17.28
N GLY A 124 -2.24 14.51 -16.81
CA GLY A 124 -1.58 14.97 -15.59
C GLY A 124 -2.05 14.21 -14.36
N PHE A 125 -3.35 13.97 -14.23
CA PHE A 125 -3.87 13.15 -13.13
C PHE A 125 -3.30 11.72 -13.15
N LEU A 126 -3.29 11.06 -14.31
CA LEU A 126 -2.77 9.70 -14.45
C LEU A 126 -1.28 9.63 -14.08
N THR A 127 -0.48 10.59 -14.56
CA THR A 127 0.96 10.66 -14.23
C THR A 127 1.21 10.97 -12.77
N PHE A 128 0.46 11.88 -12.15
CA PHE A 128 0.56 12.13 -10.71
C PHE A 128 0.24 10.86 -9.90
N ARG A 129 -0.87 10.18 -10.25
CA ARG A 129 -1.30 8.95 -9.57
C ARG A 129 -0.27 7.83 -9.67
N THR A 130 0.38 7.66 -10.83
CA THR A 130 1.43 6.64 -10.99
C THR A 130 2.62 6.95 -10.11
N TYR A 131 3.08 8.21 -10.05
CA TYR A 131 4.17 8.59 -9.15
C TYR A 131 3.80 8.39 -7.68
N THR A 132 2.57 8.71 -7.26
CA THR A 132 2.20 8.54 -5.84
C THR A 132 1.98 7.09 -5.45
N ASN A 133 1.26 6.32 -6.25
CA ASN A 133 0.82 4.97 -5.88
C ASN A 133 1.90 3.93 -6.19
N THR A 134 2.44 3.95 -7.41
CA THR A 134 3.44 2.94 -7.82
C THR A 134 4.72 3.11 -7.02
N CYS A 135 5.21 4.33 -6.83
CA CYS A 135 6.41 4.53 -6.00
C CYS A 135 6.18 4.07 -4.56
N LEU A 136 5.01 4.35 -3.96
CA LEU A 136 4.71 3.86 -2.61
C LEU A 136 4.75 2.33 -2.54
N ASN A 137 4.09 1.64 -3.47
CA ASN A 137 4.10 0.16 -3.51
C ASN A 137 5.52 -0.38 -3.69
N GLN A 138 6.32 0.23 -4.57
CA GLN A 138 7.71 -0.18 -4.78
C GLN A 138 8.58 0.04 -3.53
N ILE A 139 8.38 1.15 -2.81
CA ILE A 139 9.09 1.39 -1.54
C ILE A 139 8.74 0.31 -0.51
N ILE A 140 7.46 -0.04 -0.37
CA ILE A 140 7.04 -1.10 0.57
C ILE A 140 7.62 -2.46 0.17
N ILE A 141 7.58 -2.83 -1.11
CA ILE A 141 8.19 -4.07 -1.62
C ILE A 141 9.70 -4.08 -1.34
N TYR A 142 10.38 -2.96 -1.58
CA TYR A 142 11.81 -2.83 -1.31
C TYR A 142 12.14 -3.00 0.19
N LEU A 143 11.36 -2.37 1.08
CA LEU A 143 11.52 -2.50 2.53
C LEU A 143 11.27 -3.94 3.01
N THR A 144 10.24 -4.60 2.49
CA THR A 144 9.95 -6.01 2.79
C THR A 144 11.12 -6.90 2.38
N ASN A 145 11.67 -6.68 1.19
CA ASN A 145 12.82 -7.44 0.72
C ASN A 145 14.11 -7.13 1.50
N LEU A 146 14.34 -5.90 1.95
CA LEU A 146 15.45 -5.57 2.85
C LEU A 146 15.34 -6.33 4.16
N LYS A 147 14.12 -6.47 4.68
CA LYS A 147 13.90 -7.23 5.90
C LYS A 147 14.14 -8.73 5.68
N ILE A 148 13.67 -9.30 4.57
CA ILE A 148 13.95 -10.69 4.19
C ILE A 148 15.46 -10.90 4.01
N GLY A 149 16.15 -10.00 3.30
CA GLY A 149 17.60 -10.05 3.11
C GLY A 149 18.37 -10.01 4.43
N HIS A 150 17.93 -9.19 5.39
CA HIS A 150 18.47 -9.18 6.75
C HIS A 150 18.27 -10.52 7.49
N TYR A 151 17.12 -11.18 7.31
CA TYR A 151 16.89 -12.50 7.90
C TYR A 151 17.68 -13.62 7.23
N MET A 152 17.91 -13.52 5.92
CA MET A 152 18.69 -14.46 5.12
C MET A 152 20.20 -14.18 5.15
N LYS A 153 20.64 -13.08 5.78
CA LYS A 153 22.05 -12.65 5.88
C LYS A 153 22.68 -12.39 4.50
N ILE A 154 21.90 -11.79 3.60
CA ILE A 154 22.38 -11.39 2.28
C ILE A 154 23.02 -9.99 2.39
N PRO A 155 24.27 -9.78 1.94
CA PRO A 155 24.95 -8.49 2.04
C PRO A 155 24.22 -7.39 1.25
N PRO A 156 24.03 -6.18 1.84
CA PRO A 156 23.29 -5.09 1.20
C PRO A 156 23.95 -4.57 -0.08
N ARG A 157 25.29 -4.71 -0.19
CA ARG A 157 26.06 -4.32 -1.38
C ARG A 157 25.69 -5.11 -2.64
N ILE A 158 25.26 -6.36 -2.48
CA ILE A 158 24.79 -7.19 -3.62
C ILE A 158 23.30 -6.94 -3.84
N MET A 159 22.57 -6.76 -2.75
CA MET A 159 21.13 -6.55 -2.79
C MET A 159 20.75 -5.28 -3.57
N PHE A 160 21.40 -4.14 -3.31
CA PHE A 160 21.11 -2.87 -3.98
C PHE A 160 21.18 -2.93 -5.53
N PRO A 161 22.31 -3.33 -6.16
CA PRO A 161 22.38 -3.42 -7.61
C PRO A 161 21.47 -4.51 -8.19
N ALA A 162 21.22 -5.60 -7.45
CA ALA A 162 20.28 -6.64 -7.88
C ALA A 162 18.84 -6.08 -8.00
N PHE A 163 18.42 -5.20 -7.09
CA PHE A 163 17.11 -4.52 -7.19
C PHE A 163 17.03 -3.61 -8.41
N ILE A 164 18.08 -2.83 -8.68
CA ILE A 164 18.11 -1.94 -9.85
C ILE A 164 18.04 -2.76 -11.13
N LEU A 165 18.83 -3.82 -11.24
CA LEU A 165 18.84 -4.71 -12.40
C LEU A 165 17.47 -5.37 -12.61
N SER A 166 16.86 -5.88 -11.53
CA SER A 166 15.52 -6.48 -11.58
C SER A 166 14.46 -5.47 -12.01
N ALA A 167 14.51 -4.23 -11.52
CA ALA A 167 13.58 -3.18 -11.90
C ALA A 167 13.69 -2.81 -13.38
N ILE A 168 14.92 -2.73 -13.92
CA ILE A 168 15.16 -2.47 -15.35
C ILE A 168 14.59 -3.60 -16.21
N ILE A 169 14.93 -4.85 -15.89
CA ILE A 169 14.42 -6.02 -16.62
C ILE A 169 12.90 -6.07 -16.57
N SER A 170 12.31 -5.92 -15.39
CA SER A 170 10.85 -5.92 -15.21
C SER A 170 10.17 -4.81 -16.00
N SER A 171 10.76 -3.61 -16.04
CA SER A 171 10.20 -2.48 -16.81
C SER A 171 10.21 -2.74 -18.32
N ILE A 172 11.29 -3.32 -18.85
CA ILE A 172 11.39 -3.68 -20.28
C ILE A 172 10.37 -4.76 -20.61
N VAL A 173 10.28 -5.83 -19.80
CA VAL A 173 9.35 -6.92 -20.03
C VAL A 173 7.89 -6.42 -19.98
N HIS A 174 7.53 -5.61 -18.99
CA HIS A 174 6.19 -5.03 -18.90
C HIS A 174 5.85 -4.16 -20.13
N TYR A 175 6.81 -3.38 -20.63
CA TYR A 175 6.60 -2.57 -21.84
C TYR A 175 6.40 -3.44 -23.09
N LEU A 176 7.25 -4.45 -23.30
CA LEU A 176 7.15 -5.36 -24.45
C LEU A 176 5.86 -6.16 -24.45
N VAL A 177 5.48 -6.71 -23.29
CA VAL A 177 4.21 -7.44 -23.14
C VAL A 177 3.03 -6.51 -23.35
N GLY A 178 3.09 -5.27 -22.86
CA GLY A 178 2.05 -4.27 -23.08
C GLY A 178 1.82 -3.97 -24.56
N ILE A 179 2.90 -3.76 -25.32
CA ILE A 179 2.82 -3.57 -26.78
C ILE A 179 2.29 -4.81 -27.47
N TYR A 180 2.83 -5.98 -27.14
CA TYR A 180 2.39 -7.26 -27.73
C TYR A 180 0.88 -7.46 -27.55
N LEU A 181 0.36 -7.25 -26.34
CA LEU A 181 -1.07 -7.37 -26.04
C LEU A 181 -1.92 -6.37 -26.83
N LEU A 182 -1.44 -5.16 -27.07
CA LEU A 182 -2.19 -4.14 -27.82
C LEU A 182 -2.24 -4.41 -29.32
N TYR A 183 -1.20 -5.00 -29.91
CA TYR A 183 -1.11 -5.26 -31.35
C TYR A 183 -1.62 -6.64 -31.78
N ASP A 184 -1.38 -7.68 -30.99
CA ASP A 184 -1.61 -9.07 -31.40
C ASP A 184 -2.97 -9.63 -30.92
N VAL A 185 -3.51 -9.10 -29.81
CA VAL A 185 -4.78 -9.60 -29.25
C VAL A 185 -5.96 -8.84 -29.85
N PRO A 186 -6.81 -9.50 -30.68
CA PRO A 186 -7.95 -8.84 -31.28
C PRO A 186 -9.00 -8.48 -30.22
N ASN A 187 -9.58 -7.29 -30.33
CA ASN A 187 -10.66 -6.80 -29.48
C ASN A 187 -10.31 -6.73 -27.97
N ILE A 188 -9.04 -6.51 -27.63
CA ILE A 188 -8.59 -6.29 -26.25
C ILE A 188 -9.32 -5.08 -25.62
N CYS A 189 -9.67 -5.17 -24.33
CA CYS A 189 -10.39 -4.13 -23.59
C CYS A 189 -11.79 -3.76 -24.14
N THR A 190 -12.37 -4.54 -25.05
CA THR A 190 -13.75 -4.32 -25.53
C THR A 190 -14.74 -5.20 -24.76
N PRO A 191 -16.02 -4.78 -24.63
CA PRO A 191 -17.04 -5.58 -23.94
C PRO A 191 -17.37 -6.90 -24.65
N LYS A 192 -16.93 -7.08 -25.91
CA LYS A 192 -17.14 -8.31 -26.70
C LYS A 192 -16.21 -9.45 -26.27
N ASN A 193 -15.04 -9.14 -25.71
CA ASN A 193 -14.04 -10.14 -25.33
C ASN A 193 -13.99 -10.30 -23.81
N HIS A 194 -14.71 -11.30 -23.27
CA HIS A 194 -14.87 -11.48 -21.82
C HIS A 194 -13.55 -11.82 -21.11
N SER A 195 -12.65 -12.57 -21.77
CA SER A 195 -11.39 -13.01 -21.18
C SER A 195 -10.34 -11.90 -21.07
N TRP A 196 -10.37 -10.92 -21.97
CA TRP A 196 -9.41 -9.82 -22.06
C TRP A 196 -10.03 -8.47 -21.68
N ARG A 197 -10.85 -8.48 -20.63
CA ARG A 197 -11.54 -7.28 -20.14
C ARG A 197 -10.62 -6.48 -19.22
N CYS A 198 -10.20 -5.30 -19.66
CA CYS A 198 -9.20 -4.47 -18.97
C CYS A 198 -9.79 -3.63 -17.82
N LEU A 199 -10.48 -4.27 -16.86
CA LEU A 199 -11.22 -3.55 -15.80
C LEU A 199 -10.35 -2.58 -15.00
N HIS A 200 -9.11 -2.95 -14.71
CA HIS A 200 -8.22 -2.09 -13.92
C HIS A 200 -7.84 -0.80 -14.66
N VAL A 201 -7.59 -0.91 -15.97
CA VAL A 201 -7.28 0.23 -16.84
C VAL A 201 -8.51 1.12 -17.00
N GLU A 202 -9.67 0.53 -17.24
CA GLU A 202 -10.94 1.23 -17.36
C GLU A 202 -11.33 1.98 -16.09
N ASN A 203 -11.15 1.36 -14.91
CA ASN A 203 -11.38 2.00 -13.62
C ASN A 203 -10.43 3.20 -13.38
N THR A 204 -9.15 3.04 -13.73
CA THR A 204 -8.15 4.11 -13.58
C THR A 204 -8.42 5.28 -14.54
N TYR A 205 -8.87 4.97 -15.76
CA TYR A 205 -9.29 5.98 -16.74
C TYR A 205 -10.58 6.70 -16.31
N THR A 206 -11.57 5.95 -15.82
CA THR A 206 -12.82 6.55 -15.30
C THR A 206 -12.53 7.46 -14.11
N ALA A 207 -11.62 7.06 -13.21
CA ALA A 207 -11.18 7.89 -12.10
C ALA A 207 -10.51 9.19 -12.58
N SER A 208 -9.68 9.16 -13.62
CA SER A 208 -9.06 10.38 -14.15
C SER A 208 -10.06 11.35 -14.77
N ILE A 209 -11.16 10.87 -15.32
CA ILE A 209 -12.26 11.72 -15.79
C ILE A 209 -13.01 12.33 -14.60
N ILE A 210 -13.41 11.52 -13.63
CA ILE A 210 -14.21 11.94 -12.47
C ILE A 210 -13.45 13.00 -11.66
N PHE A 211 -12.18 12.72 -11.32
CA PHE A 211 -11.36 13.57 -10.48
C PHE A 211 -10.59 14.63 -11.26
N GLY A 212 -10.08 14.30 -12.46
CA GLY A 212 -9.24 15.21 -13.25
C GLY A 212 -10.00 16.20 -14.13
N VAL A 213 -11.24 15.90 -14.56
CA VAL A 213 -11.96 16.76 -15.54
C VAL A 213 -13.33 17.20 -15.02
N ALA A 214 -14.14 16.26 -14.55
CA ALA A 214 -15.57 16.48 -14.34
C ALA A 214 -15.89 17.33 -13.09
N GLY A 215 -14.95 17.50 -12.16
CA GLY A 215 -15.14 18.34 -10.98
C GLY A 215 -16.38 17.96 -10.16
N LEU A 216 -16.76 16.67 -10.17
CA LEU A 216 -18.02 16.17 -9.61
C LEU A 216 -18.13 16.39 -8.10
N PHE A 217 -17.02 16.67 -7.43
CA PHE A 217 -16.93 16.85 -5.98
C PHE A 217 -16.80 18.31 -5.53
N LYS A 218 -17.10 19.29 -6.40
CA LYS A 218 -17.12 20.71 -6.01
C LYS A 218 -18.24 21.00 -4.98
N PRO A 219 -18.06 21.97 -4.06
CA PRO A 219 -19.11 22.41 -3.15
C PRO A 219 -20.39 22.79 -3.93
N GLY A 220 -21.53 22.18 -3.58
CA GLY A 220 -22.81 22.36 -4.27
C GLY A 220 -23.15 21.34 -5.36
N SER A 221 -22.23 20.42 -5.70
CA SER A 221 -22.51 19.30 -6.60
C SER A 221 -23.31 18.18 -5.93
N ARG A 222 -24.07 17.40 -6.72
CA ARG A 222 -24.83 16.22 -6.26
C ARG A 222 -23.97 15.18 -5.54
N TYR A 223 -22.70 15.07 -5.89
CA TYR A 223 -21.77 14.09 -5.31
C TYR A 223 -20.88 14.65 -4.20
N PHE A 224 -21.04 15.94 -3.84
CA PHE A 224 -20.31 16.55 -2.72
C PHE A 224 -20.47 15.79 -1.39
N PRO A 225 -21.66 15.25 -1.02
CA PRO A 225 -21.82 14.53 0.24
C PRO A 225 -20.92 13.28 0.38
N ILE A 226 -20.44 12.71 -0.72
CA ILE A 226 -19.50 11.56 -0.67
C ILE A 226 -18.17 11.97 -0.03
N LEU A 227 -17.76 13.24 -0.17
CA LEU A 227 -16.56 13.74 0.51
C LEU A 227 -16.71 13.75 2.04
N LEU A 228 -17.93 13.72 2.58
CA LEU A 228 -18.16 13.57 4.03
C LEU A 228 -17.72 12.19 4.54
N ALA A 229 -17.48 11.22 3.66
CA ALA A 229 -16.90 9.94 4.05
C ALA A 229 -15.46 10.07 4.57
N PHE A 230 -14.68 11.07 4.12
CA PHE A 230 -13.32 11.31 4.61
C PHE A 230 -13.26 11.65 6.11
N PRO A 231 -13.99 12.66 6.62
CA PRO A 231 -14.01 12.94 8.05
C PRO A 231 -14.61 11.78 8.85
N ILE A 232 -15.61 11.07 8.32
CA ILE A 232 -16.16 9.86 8.96
C ILE A 232 -15.05 8.79 9.13
N GLY A 233 -14.27 8.54 8.07
CA GLY A 233 -13.12 7.64 8.09
C GLY A 233 -12.04 8.04 9.09
N PHE A 234 -11.83 9.33 9.32
CA PHE A 234 -10.92 9.85 10.33
C PHE A 234 -11.45 9.69 11.76
N ILE A 235 -12.77 9.89 11.95
CA ILE A 235 -13.43 9.81 13.26
C ILE A 235 -13.56 8.36 13.73
N LEU A 236 -13.81 7.40 12.82
CA LEU A 236 -14.05 5.99 13.15
C LEU A 236 -12.96 5.35 14.04
N PRO A 237 -11.66 5.42 13.69
CA PRO A 237 -10.58 4.94 14.56
C PRO A 237 -10.55 5.64 15.91
N MET A 238 -10.79 6.95 15.95
CA MET A 238 -10.77 7.75 17.18
C MET A 238 -11.90 7.38 18.14
N VAL A 239 -13.10 7.11 17.59
CA VAL A 239 -14.24 6.60 18.36
C VAL A 239 -13.94 5.21 18.92
N SER A 240 -13.34 4.33 18.12
CA SER A 240 -12.94 2.99 18.59
C SER A 240 -11.97 3.03 19.77
N TRP A 241 -10.98 3.94 19.69
CA TRP A 241 -10.00 4.14 20.75
C TRP A 241 -10.64 4.66 22.04
N TYR A 242 -11.53 5.65 21.89
CA TYR A 242 -12.27 6.20 23.03
C TYR A 242 -13.14 5.14 23.71
N LEU A 243 -13.87 4.34 22.92
CA LEU A 243 -14.71 3.25 23.44
C LEU A 243 -13.89 2.18 24.15
N TRP A 244 -12.73 1.81 23.61
CA TRP A 244 -11.81 0.87 24.25
C TRP A 244 -11.30 1.40 25.61
N ARG A 245 -10.98 2.70 25.70
CA ARG A 245 -10.54 3.32 26.95
C ARG A 245 -11.65 3.43 28.00
N LYS A 246 -12.90 3.65 27.57
CA LYS A 246 -14.06 3.76 28.45
C LYS A 246 -14.55 2.40 28.95
N TYR A 247 -14.43 1.34 28.16
CA TYR A 247 -14.88 -0.01 28.49
C TYR A 247 -13.71 -1.02 28.47
N PRO A 248 -12.81 -1.00 29.47
CA PRO A 248 -11.64 -1.89 29.50
C PRO A 248 -12.01 -3.38 29.67
N ASN A 249 -13.22 -3.69 30.15
CA ASN A 249 -13.66 -5.07 30.38
C ASN A 249 -14.11 -5.81 29.10
N THR A 250 -14.40 -5.08 28.01
CA THR A 250 -14.90 -5.68 26.76
C THR A 250 -13.76 -6.02 25.82
N LYS A 251 -13.27 -7.26 25.88
CA LYS A 251 -12.14 -7.74 25.05
C LYS A 251 -12.40 -7.71 23.53
N TRP A 252 -13.66 -7.78 23.09
CA TRP A 252 -14.00 -7.76 21.66
C TRP A 252 -13.77 -6.38 21.01
N LEU A 253 -13.95 -5.29 21.75
CA LEU A 253 -13.72 -3.92 21.25
C LEU A 253 -12.26 -3.66 20.86
N ALA A 254 -11.32 -4.39 21.47
CA ALA A 254 -9.89 -4.34 21.13
C ALA A 254 -9.52 -5.14 19.85
N LEU A 255 -10.46 -5.93 19.31
CA LEU A 255 -10.24 -6.73 18.09
C LEU A 255 -10.73 -6.00 16.82
N ILE A 256 -11.48 -4.91 16.97
CA ILE A 256 -12.10 -4.20 15.85
C ILE A 256 -11.10 -3.20 15.26
N ASN A 257 -10.50 -3.57 14.12
CA ASN A 257 -9.55 -2.71 13.41
C ASN A 257 -10.24 -1.97 12.26
N PHE A 258 -10.74 -0.75 12.54
CA PHE A 258 -11.40 0.08 11.53
C PHE A 258 -10.58 0.34 10.27
N PRO A 259 -9.26 0.62 10.33
CA PRO A 259 -8.46 0.78 9.12
C PRO A 259 -8.51 -0.45 8.20
N ILE A 260 -8.44 -1.66 8.78
CA ILE A 260 -8.51 -2.92 8.02
C ILE A 260 -9.91 -3.13 7.43
N LEU A 261 -10.96 -2.82 8.19
CA LEU A 261 -12.34 -2.92 7.70
C LEU A 261 -12.59 -1.97 6.53
N LEU A 262 -12.15 -0.72 6.62
CA LEU A 262 -12.28 0.26 5.54
C LEU A 262 -11.39 -0.09 4.34
N LEU A 263 -10.23 -0.71 4.58
CA LEU A 263 -9.37 -1.20 3.51
C LEU A 263 -9.96 -2.35 2.72
N SER A 264 -10.74 -3.21 3.37
CA SER A 264 -11.34 -4.36 2.68
C SER A 264 -12.20 -3.92 1.48
N THR A 265 -12.78 -2.72 1.53
CA THR A 265 -13.63 -2.20 0.44
C THR A 265 -12.88 -1.56 -0.73
N THR A 266 -11.55 -1.37 -0.66
CA THR A 266 -10.80 -0.63 -1.70
C THR A 266 -10.71 -1.33 -3.04
N ASN A 267 -10.93 -2.66 -3.07
CA ASN A 267 -10.96 -3.44 -4.31
C ASN A 267 -12.35 -3.43 -4.99
N LEU A 268 -13.37 -2.81 -4.40
CA LEU A 268 -14.61 -2.47 -5.11
C LEU A 268 -14.44 -1.10 -5.79
N PRO A 269 -14.66 -0.93 -7.11
CA PRO A 269 -14.26 -1.75 -8.27
C PRO A 269 -12.73 -1.73 -8.48
N PRO A 270 -12.08 -2.73 -9.14
CA PRO A 270 -12.56 -3.52 -10.27
C PRO A 270 -13.06 -4.93 -9.95
N ALA A 271 -13.02 -5.39 -8.70
CA ALA A 271 -13.42 -6.75 -8.37
C ALA A 271 -14.92 -6.97 -8.63
N PRO A 272 -15.33 -8.09 -9.26
CA PRO A 272 -16.74 -8.45 -9.39
C PRO A 272 -17.44 -8.55 -8.03
N THR A 273 -18.73 -8.25 -7.99
CA THR A 273 -19.54 -8.27 -6.76
C THR A 273 -19.53 -9.63 -6.04
N VAL A 274 -19.25 -10.72 -6.75
CA VAL A 274 -19.19 -12.08 -6.21
C VAL A 274 -17.93 -12.35 -5.38
N THR A 275 -16.84 -11.59 -5.60
CA THR A 275 -15.55 -11.86 -4.96
C THR A 275 -15.55 -11.63 -3.45
N PHE A 276 -16.31 -10.65 -2.97
CA PHE A 276 -16.35 -10.34 -1.53
C PHE A 276 -17.16 -11.33 -0.71
N PRO A 277 -18.40 -11.69 -1.11
CA PRO A 277 -19.15 -12.75 -0.43
C PRO A 277 -18.42 -14.09 -0.45
N SER A 278 -17.75 -14.45 -1.55
CA SER A 278 -16.98 -15.70 -1.62
C SER A 278 -15.76 -15.66 -0.72
N TRP A 279 -15.01 -14.56 -0.69
CA TRP A 279 -13.89 -14.37 0.23
C TRP A 279 -14.33 -14.45 1.70
N PHE A 280 -15.44 -13.79 2.05
CA PHE A 280 -16.00 -13.86 3.39
C PHE A 280 -16.43 -15.28 3.77
N LEU A 281 -17.10 -15.99 2.86
CA LEU A 281 -17.56 -17.35 3.08
C LEU A 281 -16.39 -18.32 3.26
N VAL A 282 -15.36 -18.24 2.41
CA VAL A 282 -14.14 -19.05 2.56
C VAL A 282 -13.43 -18.71 3.87
N GLY A 283 -13.30 -17.41 4.18
CA GLY A 283 -12.73 -16.93 5.43
C GLY A 283 -13.48 -17.46 6.65
N PHE A 284 -14.82 -17.49 6.61
CA PHE A 284 -15.66 -18.03 7.67
C PHE A 284 -15.51 -19.55 7.82
N ILE A 285 -15.53 -20.30 6.72
CA ILE A 285 -15.35 -21.77 6.75
C ILE A 285 -13.98 -22.12 7.36
N PHE A 286 -12.91 -21.50 6.89
CA PHE A 286 -11.56 -21.81 7.36
C PHE A 286 -11.30 -21.29 8.77
N ASN A 287 -11.60 -20.03 9.06
CA ASN A 287 -11.21 -19.40 10.33
C ASN A 287 -12.22 -19.60 11.46
N PHE A 288 -13.50 -19.85 11.16
CA PHE A 288 -14.53 -20.06 12.19
C PHE A 288 -14.90 -21.53 12.35
N ILE A 289 -15.26 -22.22 11.26
CA ILE A 289 -15.74 -23.60 11.33
C ILE A 289 -14.58 -24.58 11.54
N LEU A 290 -13.59 -24.59 10.63
CA LEU A 290 -12.46 -25.51 10.65
C LEU A 290 -11.55 -25.28 11.87
N TYR A 291 -11.34 -24.03 12.26
CA TYR A 291 -10.58 -23.72 13.48
C TYR A 291 -11.23 -24.31 14.74
N ARG A 292 -12.57 -24.30 14.84
CA ARG A 292 -13.31 -24.77 16.02
C ARG A 292 -13.51 -26.29 16.05
N HIS A 293 -13.68 -26.93 14.89
CA HIS A 293 -13.98 -28.37 14.80
C HIS A 293 -12.76 -29.24 14.45
N ALA A 294 -11.73 -28.69 13.79
CA ALA A 294 -10.56 -29.43 13.30
C ALA A 294 -9.26 -28.62 13.45
N SER A 295 -9.00 -28.14 14.67
CA SER A 295 -7.86 -27.26 14.99
C SER A 295 -6.49 -27.83 14.57
N ASN A 296 -6.28 -29.14 14.73
CA ASN A 296 -5.03 -29.81 14.32
C ASN A 296 -4.80 -29.78 12.80
N TRP A 297 -5.87 -29.94 12.02
CA TRP A 297 -5.80 -29.84 10.56
C TRP A 297 -5.54 -28.40 10.14
N TRP A 298 -6.26 -27.45 10.76
CA TRP A 298 -6.12 -26.03 10.45
C TRP A 298 -4.68 -25.53 10.68
N GLN A 299 -4.05 -25.88 11.80
CA GLN A 299 -2.67 -25.46 12.09
C GLN A 299 -1.65 -26.00 11.08
N LYS A 300 -1.88 -27.19 10.54
CA LYS A 300 -0.95 -27.85 9.62
C LYS A 300 -1.11 -27.38 8.17
N TYR A 301 -2.34 -27.12 7.73
CA TYR A 301 -2.64 -26.91 6.30
C TYR A 301 -3.15 -25.52 5.95
N ALA A 302 -3.76 -24.76 6.87
CA ALA A 302 -4.37 -23.48 6.52
C ALA A 302 -3.36 -22.47 5.96
N TYR A 303 -2.16 -22.41 6.53
CA TYR A 303 -1.10 -21.52 6.02
C TYR A 303 -0.57 -21.96 4.65
N ILE A 304 -0.54 -23.26 4.37
CA ILE A 304 -0.09 -23.80 3.08
C ILE A 304 -1.13 -23.46 2.01
N PHE A 305 -2.42 -23.66 2.30
CA PHE A 305 -3.52 -23.28 1.40
C PHE A 305 -3.63 -21.78 1.18
N SER A 306 -3.23 -20.95 2.15
CA SER A 306 -3.20 -19.50 1.98
C SER A 306 -2.00 -19.00 1.17
N ALA A 307 -0.96 -19.84 0.99
CA ALA A 307 0.25 -19.49 0.25
C ALA A 307 0.20 -19.94 -1.23
N ALA A 308 -0.75 -20.82 -1.58
CA ALA A 308 -1.01 -21.32 -2.93
C ALA A 308 -2.06 -20.47 -3.65
#